data_AF-A0A976M9X6-F1
#
_entry.id   AF-A0A976M9X6-F1
#
_cell.length_a   1.000
_cell.length_b   1.000
_cell.length_c   1.000
_cell.angle_alpha   90.00
_cell.angle_beta   90.00
_cell.angle_gamma   90.00
#
_symmetry.space_group_name_H-M   'P 1'
#
loop_
_entity.id
_entity.type
_entity.pdbx_description
1 polymer ?
#
loop_
_entity_poly.entity_id
_entity_poly.type
_entity_poly.pdbx_seq_one_letter_code
_entity_poly.pdbx_strand_id
1 'polypeptide(L)'
;MGGRQSYLYIFLKNKKEEYGGDGYSVKRSVQLVPNCRNFEVVNHKITYKDGNGVNFDIYIYDTEEMVSKASYIFGYCSPGVESHVAKEVRAYYSILAPKIPIVISFVRGSGDTHNCYVPKLTDDRWNWAGYITEYSLGPDLATNLQKSFEKKFWNLTIGFEVGSTKTKDVLVFPRGIDKKNYRIIFIPLREDAFLNSNCLFNFNTKLKHRSELPEVQAGCEPSAKEDKNQIDSYFLDSVKGQFYNGIIVYYARENPKDKDKDKDDIDLEENHKANTAIIVEFIYLCTTTTLKRKTSNGSWWAEEKFSYNDDNDLQTQVNEIYKNVKDTTINTVILEKTSSYLGVSKLENQDVQVYVKYTHKFEAPNKTVLLFERKIPAKGPLKGLDNKVQRVDVYYLKAKDAKNEGKDPKPFLISLYEDDGSKLSKVCHFDNKDKLDEWVELKGDNGETLDKKLERKLEKIKTNGSCTFELRWLRTLVCHILTTEEAPHEKPPKPPGPEERPEVIQQVPPPIPPNWLLIIGSSVGAFLFLCLLAIGYGIYWYNTTIKLLT
;
A
#
# COMPACT_ATOMS: atom_id res chain seq x y z
N MET A 1 -45.78 -21.97 41.95
CA MET A 1 -46.35 -20.71 41.42
C MET A 1 -45.34 -19.62 41.72
N GLY A 2 -44.30 -19.41 40.91
CA GLY A 2 -44.37 -18.98 39.52
C GLY A 2 -43.80 -17.56 39.49
N GLY A 3 -42.51 -17.42 39.87
CA GLY A 3 -41.81 -16.15 39.80
C GLY A 3 -41.92 -15.64 38.37
N ARG A 4 -42.58 -14.49 38.20
CA ARG A 4 -42.88 -13.90 36.90
C ARG A 4 -41.55 -13.72 36.16
N GLN A 5 -41.41 -14.35 34.99
CA GLN A 5 -40.23 -14.10 34.16
C GLN A 5 -40.22 -12.62 33.75
N SER A 6 -39.06 -12.02 33.93
CA SER A 6 -38.79 -10.64 33.56
C SER A 6 -38.19 -10.62 32.16
N TYR A 7 -38.38 -9.50 31.46
CA TYR A 7 -37.91 -9.35 30.09
C TYR A 7 -36.78 -8.32 30.02
N LEU A 8 -35.67 -8.73 29.41
CA LEU A 8 -34.53 -7.90 29.06
C LEU A 8 -34.51 -7.71 27.55
N TYR A 9 -34.30 -6.48 27.10
CA TYR A 9 -34.27 -6.15 25.69
C TYR A 9 -32.88 -5.67 25.29
N ILE A 10 -32.34 -6.26 24.22
CA ILE A 10 -31.09 -5.81 23.59
C ILE A 10 -31.45 -5.19 22.24
N PHE A 11 -31.07 -3.94 22.05
CA PHE A 11 -31.30 -3.19 20.82
C PHE A 11 -29.98 -3.00 20.09
N LEU A 12 -29.79 -3.75 19.01
CA LEU A 12 -28.51 -3.82 18.29
C LEU A 12 -28.12 -2.50 17.62
N LYS A 13 -29.10 -1.73 17.14
CA LYS A 13 -28.88 -0.43 16.48
C LYS A 13 -28.91 0.75 17.45
N ASN A 14 -29.23 0.52 18.72
CA ASN A 14 -29.27 1.58 19.72
C ASN A 14 -27.87 2.15 19.95
N LYS A 15 -27.75 3.49 19.89
CA LYS A 15 -26.48 4.21 20.02
C LYS A 15 -26.22 4.76 21.43
N LYS A 16 -27.17 4.64 22.37
CA LYS A 16 -27.00 5.09 23.76
C LYS A 16 -25.91 4.27 24.44
N GLU A 17 -25.00 4.93 25.15
CA GLU A 17 -23.92 4.29 25.91
C GLU A 17 -24.47 3.38 27.02
N GLU A 18 -25.57 3.80 27.65
CA GLU A 18 -26.27 3.02 28.66
C GLU A 18 -27.78 3.10 28.44
N TYR A 19 -28.44 1.96 28.62
CA TYR A 19 -29.90 1.84 28.61
C TYR A 19 -30.32 0.69 29.52
N GLY A 20 -31.61 0.59 29.85
CA GLY A 20 -32.08 -0.49 30.71
C GLY A 20 -33.55 -0.35 31.05
N GLY A 21 -34.02 -1.26 31.90
CA GLY A 21 -35.37 -1.25 32.43
C GLY A 21 -35.40 -1.65 33.90
N ASP A 22 -36.57 -2.07 34.33
CA ASP A 22 -36.76 -2.58 35.69
C ASP A 22 -35.94 -3.86 35.88
N GLY A 23 -35.06 -3.85 36.89
CA GLY A 23 -34.23 -4.99 37.27
C GLY A 23 -32.92 -5.19 36.47
N TYR A 24 -32.61 -4.37 35.45
CA TYR A 24 -31.32 -4.47 34.74
C TYR A 24 -30.82 -3.13 34.16
N SER A 25 -29.53 -3.06 33.85
CA SER A 25 -28.93 -2.06 32.95
C SER A 25 -28.01 -2.73 31.93
N VAL A 26 -27.80 -2.06 30.79
CA VAL A 26 -26.97 -2.50 29.68
C VAL A 26 -26.01 -1.39 29.32
N LYS A 27 -24.72 -1.68 29.41
CA LYS A 27 -23.66 -0.80 28.93
C LYS A 27 -23.21 -1.24 27.54
N ARG A 28 -23.30 -0.34 26.58
CA ARG A 28 -22.88 -0.54 25.19
C ARG A 28 -21.42 -0.09 25.01
N SER A 29 -20.64 -0.87 24.25
CA SER A 29 -19.32 -0.48 23.78
C SER A 29 -19.06 -1.05 22.39
N VAL A 30 -18.17 -0.43 21.61
CA VAL A 30 -17.78 -0.88 20.27
C VAL A 30 -16.28 -1.03 20.23
N GLN A 31 -15.80 -2.12 19.63
CA GLN A 31 -14.38 -2.43 19.48
C GLN A 31 -14.15 -3.14 18.15
N LEU A 32 -12.91 -3.13 17.64
CA LEU A 32 -12.54 -4.01 16.55
C LEU A 32 -12.27 -5.43 17.03
N VAL A 33 -12.52 -6.41 16.15
CA VAL A 33 -12.18 -7.81 16.44
C VAL A 33 -10.65 -7.98 16.35
N PRO A 34 -9.99 -8.49 17.41
CA PRO A 34 -8.55 -8.74 17.39
C PRO A 34 -8.16 -9.67 16.25
N ASN A 35 -7.03 -9.39 15.59
CA ASN A 35 -6.52 -10.16 14.45
C ASN A 35 -7.44 -10.19 13.20
N CYS A 36 -8.58 -9.49 13.21
CA CYS A 36 -9.46 -9.35 12.06
C CYS A 36 -10.23 -8.02 12.09
N ARG A 37 -9.49 -6.91 11.92
CA ARG A 37 -9.99 -5.52 12.07
C ARG A 37 -11.11 -5.12 11.10
N ASN A 38 -11.38 -5.94 10.09
CA ASN A 38 -12.46 -5.72 9.14
C ASN A 38 -13.83 -6.11 9.71
N PHE A 39 -13.87 -6.57 10.96
CA PHE A 39 -15.08 -6.73 11.74
C PHE A 39 -15.02 -5.88 13.02
N GLU A 40 -16.17 -5.34 13.39
CA GLU A 40 -16.43 -4.64 14.64
C GLU A 40 -17.35 -5.48 15.51
N VAL A 41 -17.16 -5.40 16.83
CA VAL A 41 -18.03 -6.00 17.84
C VAL A 41 -18.71 -4.90 18.64
N VAL A 42 -20.03 -4.95 18.69
CA VAL A 42 -20.85 -4.16 19.59
C VAL A 42 -21.17 -5.03 20.80
N ASN A 43 -20.56 -4.70 21.94
CA ASN A 43 -20.77 -5.41 23.19
C ASN A 43 -21.87 -4.74 24.02
N HIS A 44 -22.86 -5.53 24.43
CA HIS A 44 -23.91 -5.16 25.35
C HIS A 44 -23.68 -5.90 26.68
N LYS A 45 -23.00 -5.22 27.61
CA LYS A 45 -22.72 -5.77 28.94
C LYS A 45 -23.92 -5.57 29.85
N ILE A 46 -24.45 -6.65 30.41
CA ILE A 46 -25.66 -6.65 31.22
C ILE A 46 -25.29 -6.63 32.70
N THR A 47 -25.94 -5.75 33.45
CA THR A 47 -25.91 -5.72 34.92
C THR A 47 -27.31 -5.97 35.44
N TYR A 48 -27.50 -7.05 36.18
CA TYR A 48 -28.77 -7.35 36.86
C TYR A 48 -28.77 -6.63 38.22
N LYS A 49 -29.80 -5.83 38.47
CA LYS A 49 -29.89 -4.98 39.67
C LYS A 49 -30.24 -5.81 40.92
N ASP A 50 -31.12 -6.80 40.74
CA ASP A 50 -31.57 -7.69 41.80
C ASP A 50 -31.34 -9.16 41.40
N GLY A 51 -30.58 -9.89 42.20
CA GLY A 51 -30.29 -11.32 42.00
C GLY A 51 -29.24 -11.62 40.92
N ASN A 52 -29.23 -12.87 40.43
CA ASN A 52 -28.22 -13.39 39.50
C ASN A 52 -28.70 -13.55 38.05
N GLY A 53 -29.87 -12.97 37.71
CA GLY A 53 -30.36 -12.94 36.32
C GLY A 53 -31.12 -14.18 35.83
N VAL A 54 -31.30 -15.22 36.66
CA VAL A 54 -31.93 -16.51 36.26
C VAL A 54 -33.39 -16.42 35.80
N ASN A 55 -34.06 -15.30 36.10
CA ASN A 55 -35.46 -15.05 35.76
C ASN A 55 -35.63 -14.10 34.57
N PHE A 56 -34.55 -13.73 33.88
CA PHE A 56 -34.61 -12.82 32.73
C PHE A 56 -34.52 -13.56 31.40
N ASP A 57 -35.52 -13.36 30.57
CA ASP A 57 -35.49 -13.70 29.15
C ASP A 57 -34.88 -12.53 28.37
N ILE A 58 -33.98 -12.80 27.43
CA ILE A 58 -33.34 -11.77 26.60
C ILE A 58 -33.91 -11.82 25.20
N TYR A 59 -34.56 -10.74 24.77
CA TYR A 59 -35.00 -10.56 23.39
C TYR A 59 -34.09 -9.58 22.65
N ILE A 60 -33.56 -10.00 21.51
CA ILE A 60 -32.62 -9.22 20.70
C ILE A 60 -33.34 -8.63 19.51
N TYR A 61 -33.26 -7.31 19.33
CA TYR A 61 -33.89 -6.57 18.24
C TYR A 61 -32.85 -5.92 17.33
N ASP A 62 -33.05 -6.02 16.02
CA ASP A 62 -32.25 -5.30 15.01
C ASP A 62 -32.75 -3.87 14.77
N THR A 63 -33.07 -3.16 15.85
CA THR A 63 -33.66 -1.82 15.84
C THR A 63 -33.05 -0.96 16.95
N GLU A 64 -33.29 0.36 16.92
CA GLU A 64 -32.82 1.28 17.97
C GLU A 64 -33.67 1.16 19.25
N GLU A 65 -34.95 0.83 19.07
CA GLU A 65 -35.94 0.61 20.13
C GLU A 65 -36.95 -0.45 19.69
N MET A 66 -37.83 -0.85 20.61
CA MET A 66 -38.83 -1.88 20.31
C MET A 66 -39.92 -1.31 19.39
N VAL A 67 -39.87 -1.69 18.11
CA VAL A 67 -40.92 -1.33 17.13
C VAL A 67 -42.14 -2.23 17.25
N SER A 68 -41.93 -3.53 17.48
CA SER A 68 -42.98 -4.51 17.70
C SER A 68 -42.50 -5.63 18.62
N LYS A 69 -43.39 -6.18 19.45
CA LYS A 69 -43.07 -7.34 20.30
C LYS A 69 -42.74 -8.60 19.48
N ALA A 70 -43.11 -8.64 18.20
CA ALA A 70 -42.87 -9.78 17.32
C ALA A 70 -41.68 -9.63 16.36
N SER A 71 -40.91 -8.54 16.44
CA SER A 71 -39.82 -8.25 15.48
C SER A 71 -38.42 -8.56 16.00
N TYR A 72 -38.28 -9.34 17.06
CA TYR A 72 -36.97 -9.75 17.58
C TYR A 72 -36.31 -10.81 16.68
N ILE A 73 -34.98 -10.76 16.61
CA ILE A 73 -34.13 -11.76 15.96
C ILE A 73 -34.21 -13.07 16.73
N PHE A 74 -33.95 -13.02 18.04
CA PHE A 74 -33.89 -14.20 18.88
C PHE A 74 -34.32 -13.93 20.32
N GLY A 75 -35.05 -14.87 20.91
CA GLY A 75 -35.36 -14.95 22.33
C GLY A 75 -34.49 -15.98 23.03
N TYR A 76 -33.62 -15.54 23.93
CA TYR A 76 -32.83 -16.40 24.82
C TYR A 76 -33.60 -16.55 26.13
N CYS A 77 -34.33 -17.65 26.26
CA CYS A 77 -35.39 -17.77 27.26
C CYS A 77 -35.03 -18.68 28.42
N SER A 78 -35.50 -18.35 29.61
CA SER A 78 -35.56 -19.20 30.78
C SER A 78 -34.20 -19.83 31.18
N PRO A 79 -33.19 -19.02 31.55
CA PRO A 79 -31.90 -19.53 32.02
C PRO A 79 -32.06 -20.52 33.17
N GLY A 80 -32.88 -20.18 34.18
CA GLY A 80 -33.28 -21.08 35.27
C GLY A 80 -32.17 -21.44 36.27
N VAL A 81 -30.91 -21.42 35.84
CA VAL A 81 -29.69 -21.61 36.62
C VAL A 81 -28.63 -20.59 36.22
N GLU A 82 -27.76 -20.22 37.15
CA GLU A 82 -26.80 -19.11 36.97
C GLU A 82 -25.81 -19.35 35.81
N SER A 83 -25.42 -20.60 35.59
CA SER A 83 -24.52 -21.01 34.50
C SER A 83 -25.12 -20.75 33.11
N HIS A 84 -26.44 -20.61 32.99
CA HIS A 84 -27.11 -20.26 31.74
C HIS A 84 -27.37 -18.77 31.58
N VAL A 85 -27.08 -17.94 32.57
CA VAL A 85 -27.36 -16.49 32.49
C VAL A 85 -26.33 -15.82 31.59
N ALA A 86 -26.79 -15.16 30.53
CA ALA A 86 -25.90 -14.36 29.68
C ALA A 86 -25.59 -13.02 30.36
N LYS A 87 -24.30 -12.79 30.62
CA LYS A 87 -23.76 -11.54 31.20
C LYS A 87 -23.44 -10.52 30.13
N GLU A 88 -23.18 -10.96 28.91
CA GLU A 88 -22.96 -10.08 27.76
C GLU A 88 -23.59 -10.66 26.50
N VAL A 89 -24.10 -9.77 25.65
CA VAL A 89 -24.50 -10.08 24.27
C VAL A 89 -23.60 -9.28 23.33
N ARG A 90 -22.90 -9.98 22.44
CA ARG A 90 -21.98 -9.36 21.47
C ARG A 90 -22.51 -9.53 20.07
N ALA A 91 -22.71 -8.45 19.33
CA ALA A 91 -23.09 -8.50 17.93
C ALA A 91 -21.90 -8.09 17.06
N TYR A 92 -21.60 -8.89 16.04
CA TYR A 92 -20.47 -8.66 15.15
C TYR A 92 -20.96 -8.20 13.79
N TYR A 93 -20.26 -7.22 13.22
CA TYR A 93 -20.56 -6.58 11.94
C TYR A 93 -19.31 -6.51 11.10
N SER A 94 -19.45 -6.54 9.77
CA SER A 94 -18.37 -6.16 8.87
C SER A 94 -18.31 -4.64 8.78
N ILE A 95 -17.10 -4.07 8.70
CA ILE A 95 -16.94 -2.64 8.41
C ILE A 95 -17.50 -2.25 7.03
N LEU A 96 -17.65 -3.24 6.13
CA LEU A 96 -18.28 -3.10 4.81
C LEU A 96 -19.81 -3.17 4.86
N ALA A 97 -20.39 -3.71 5.95
CA ALA A 97 -21.83 -3.87 6.11
C ALA A 97 -22.26 -3.65 7.57
N PRO A 98 -22.07 -2.43 8.11
CA PRO A 98 -22.15 -2.18 9.55
C PRO A 98 -23.56 -2.17 10.14
N LYS A 99 -24.58 -2.26 9.29
CA LYS A 99 -25.98 -2.31 9.70
C LYS A 99 -26.54 -3.74 9.73
N ILE A 100 -25.73 -4.72 9.32
CA ILE A 100 -26.16 -6.12 9.16
C ILE A 100 -25.34 -6.98 10.14
N PRO A 101 -25.92 -7.45 11.25
CA PRO A 101 -25.22 -8.34 12.16
C PRO A 101 -25.02 -9.70 11.48
N ILE A 102 -23.81 -10.25 11.58
CA ILE A 102 -23.45 -11.54 10.97
C ILE A 102 -23.35 -12.66 12.00
N VAL A 103 -22.90 -12.34 13.21
CA VAL A 103 -22.77 -13.25 14.35
C VAL A 103 -23.29 -12.55 15.60
N ILE A 104 -24.01 -13.27 16.45
CA ILE A 104 -24.38 -12.84 17.80
C ILE A 104 -23.80 -13.85 18.78
N SER A 105 -23.16 -13.38 19.84
CA SER A 105 -22.61 -14.23 20.88
C SER A 105 -23.23 -13.97 22.24
N PHE A 106 -23.46 -15.06 22.97
CA PHE A 106 -23.90 -15.04 24.35
C PHE A 106 -22.72 -15.40 25.24
N VAL A 107 -22.34 -14.49 26.14
CA VAL A 107 -21.25 -14.70 27.10
C VAL A 107 -21.88 -14.96 28.47
N ARG A 108 -21.74 -16.18 28.99
CA ARG A 108 -22.28 -16.57 30.30
C ARG A 108 -21.29 -16.37 31.44
N GLY A 109 -19.99 -16.45 31.12
CA GLY A 109 -18.91 -16.30 32.09
C GLY A 109 -17.55 -16.26 31.41
N SER A 110 -16.50 -16.28 32.23
CA SER A 110 -15.12 -16.35 31.73
C SER A 110 -14.90 -17.66 30.96
N GLY A 111 -14.51 -17.55 29.69
CA GLY A 111 -14.29 -18.73 28.82
C GLY A 111 -15.55 -19.40 28.28
N ASP A 112 -16.76 -18.95 28.65
CA ASP A 112 -18.02 -19.51 28.18
C ASP A 112 -18.73 -18.53 27.24
N THR A 113 -18.40 -18.63 25.96
CA THR A 113 -18.92 -17.77 24.88
C THR A 113 -19.42 -18.62 23.72
N HIS A 114 -20.69 -18.41 23.34
CA HIS A 114 -21.30 -19.14 22.24
C HIS A 114 -21.52 -18.20 21.05
N ASN A 115 -20.64 -18.29 20.05
CA ASN A 115 -20.76 -17.53 18.80
C ASN A 115 -21.81 -18.18 17.89
N CYS A 116 -22.88 -17.46 17.53
CA CYS A 116 -24.02 -18.02 16.82
C CYS A 116 -24.25 -17.31 15.48
N TYR A 117 -24.51 -18.07 14.41
CA TYR A 117 -24.81 -17.52 13.09
C TYR A 117 -26.20 -16.85 13.09
N VAL A 118 -26.26 -15.56 12.76
CA VAL A 118 -27.51 -14.77 12.89
C VAL A 118 -28.69 -15.37 12.15
N PRO A 119 -28.58 -15.79 10.87
CA PRO A 119 -29.72 -16.41 10.17
C PRO A 119 -30.30 -17.62 10.88
N LYS A 120 -29.47 -18.47 11.52
CA LYS A 120 -29.99 -19.63 12.26
C LYS A 120 -30.76 -19.20 13.51
N LEU A 121 -30.31 -18.16 14.20
CA LEU A 121 -31.07 -17.57 15.31
C LEU A 121 -32.39 -16.97 14.81
N THR A 122 -32.37 -16.25 13.69
CA THR A 122 -33.57 -15.64 13.09
C THR A 122 -34.59 -16.69 12.67
N ASP A 123 -34.15 -17.83 12.12
CA ASP A 123 -35.05 -18.90 11.67
C ASP A 123 -35.77 -19.58 12.86
N ASP A 124 -35.04 -19.85 13.94
CA ASP A 124 -35.58 -20.56 15.11
C ASP A 124 -36.38 -19.64 16.04
N ARG A 125 -36.15 -18.32 15.95
CA ARG A 125 -36.81 -17.24 16.70
C ARG A 125 -36.56 -17.24 18.21
N TRP A 126 -36.58 -18.37 18.90
CA TRP A 126 -36.28 -18.44 20.32
C TRP A 126 -35.86 -19.85 20.69
N ASN A 127 -35.11 -20.00 21.78
CA ASN A 127 -34.87 -21.29 22.40
C ASN A 127 -34.59 -21.13 23.90
N TRP A 128 -34.64 -22.23 24.62
CA TRP A 128 -34.18 -22.30 26.00
C TRP A 128 -32.69 -21.95 26.06
N ALA A 129 -32.35 -21.07 27.00
CA ALA A 129 -31.01 -20.61 27.27
C ALA A 129 -30.01 -21.77 27.30
N GLY A 130 -30.34 -22.87 27.98
CA GLY A 130 -29.52 -24.07 28.10
C GLY A 130 -29.08 -24.69 26.76
N TYR A 131 -29.87 -24.55 25.70
CA TYR A 131 -29.60 -25.13 24.38
C TYR A 131 -28.80 -24.23 23.44
N ILE A 132 -28.31 -23.07 23.91
CA ILE A 132 -27.51 -22.18 23.04
C ILE A 132 -26.24 -22.84 22.48
N THR A 133 -25.74 -23.89 23.12
CA THR A 133 -24.62 -24.69 22.63
C THR A 133 -24.88 -25.29 21.25
N GLU A 134 -26.13 -25.60 20.92
CA GLU A 134 -26.54 -26.14 19.60
C GLU A 134 -26.37 -25.12 18.47
N TYR A 135 -26.33 -23.83 18.80
CA TYR A 135 -26.14 -22.72 17.86
C TYR A 135 -24.67 -22.32 17.71
N SER A 136 -23.79 -22.88 18.54
CA SER A 136 -22.41 -22.44 18.62
C SER A 136 -21.61 -22.86 17.38
N LEU A 137 -20.93 -21.90 16.77
CA LEU A 137 -19.96 -22.10 15.71
C LEU A 137 -18.58 -22.53 16.25
N GLY A 138 -18.42 -22.68 17.56
CA GLY A 138 -17.15 -22.98 18.22
C GLY A 138 -16.29 -21.74 18.50
N PRO A 139 -15.05 -21.95 19.00
CA PRO A 139 -14.22 -20.90 19.58
C PRO A 139 -13.43 -20.06 18.56
N ASP A 140 -13.22 -20.55 17.32
CA ASP A 140 -12.47 -19.82 16.29
C ASP A 140 -13.31 -18.70 15.67
N LEU A 141 -13.38 -17.58 16.39
CA LEU A 141 -14.20 -16.43 16.03
C LEU A 141 -13.79 -15.84 14.67
N ALA A 142 -12.49 -15.70 14.37
CA ALA A 142 -12.03 -15.05 13.15
C ALA A 142 -12.47 -15.84 11.90
N THR A 143 -12.24 -17.15 11.90
CA THR A 143 -12.69 -18.02 10.80
C THR A 143 -14.21 -18.04 10.68
N ASN A 144 -14.92 -18.06 11.82
CA ASN A 144 -16.38 -18.06 11.83
C ASN A 144 -16.98 -16.76 11.31
N LEU A 145 -16.36 -15.61 11.57
CA LEU A 145 -16.78 -14.32 11.02
C LEU A 145 -16.56 -14.27 9.51
N GLN A 146 -15.42 -14.76 9.00
CA GLN A 146 -15.16 -14.85 7.56
C GLN A 146 -16.20 -15.73 6.86
N LYS A 147 -16.42 -16.96 7.33
CA LYS A 147 -17.42 -17.87 6.76
C LYS A 147 -18.83 -17.31 6.84
N SER A 148 -19.18 -16.65 7.94
CA SER A 148 -20.50 -16.03 8.12
C SER A 148 -20.68 -14.85 7.18
N PHE A 149 -19.64 -14.06 6.95
CA PHE A 149 -19.63 -12.97 5.97
C PHE A 149 -19.81 -13.51 4.55
N GLU A 150 -18.99 -14.47 4.14
CA GLU A 150 -19.07 -15.10 2.81
C GLU A 150 -20.46 -15.70 2.57
N LYS A 151 -21.03 -16.42 3.55
CA LYS A 151 -22.37 -17.00 3.43
C LYS A 151 -23.46 -15.94 3.34
N LYS A 152 -23.33 -14.83 4.08
CA LYS A 152 -24.30 -13.73 4.09
C LYS A 152 -24.26 -12.89 2.81
N PHE A 153 -23.06 -12.67 2.27
CA PHE A 153 -22.79 -11.81 1.11
C PHE A 153 -22.39 -12.60 -0.14
N TRP A 154 -22.70 -13.90 -0.17
CA TRP A 154 -22.52 -14.80 -1.32
C TRP A 154 -21.09 -14.85 -1.88
N ASN A 155 -20.10 -14.59 -1.02
CA ASN A 155 -18.69 -14.47 -1.37
C ASN A 155 -18.43 -13.56 -2.59
N LEU A 156 -19.26 -12.52 -2.77
CA LEU A 156 -19.09 -11.58 -3.86
C LEU A 156 -17.82 -10.76 -3.65
N THR A 157 -17.14 -10.47 -4.75
CA THR A 157 -15.95 -9.62 -4.76
C THR A 157 -16.02 -8.57 -5.85
N ILE A 158 -15.33 -7.45 -5.63
CA ILE A 158 -15.12 -6.38 -6.57
C ILE A 158 -13.70 -6.51 -7.15
N GLY A 159 -13.60 -6.66 -8.47
CA GLY A 159 -12.32 -6.54 -9.16
C GLY A 159 -11.87 -5.08 -9.19
N PHE A 160 -10.57 -4.81 -9.07
CA PHE A 160 -9.99 -3.46 -9.21
C PHE A 160 -9.01 -3.37 -10.39
N GLU A 161 -9.17 -2.37 -11.26
CA GLU A 161 -8.37 -2.17 -12.48
C GLU A 161 -8.09 -0.69 -12.69
N VAL A 162 -7.06 -0.48 -13.49
CA VAL A 162 -6.58 0.83 -13.93
C VAL A 162 -6.67 0.87 -15.45
N GLY A 163 -7.30 1.90 -16.01
CA GLY A 163 -7.37 2.10 -17.46
C GLY A 163 -8.78 2.50 -17.93
N SER A 164 -9.18 1.99 -19.09
CA SER A 164 -10.41 2.39 -19.78
C SER A 164 -11.65 1.54 -19.47
N THR A 165 -11.51 0.44 -18.72
CA THR A 165 -12.63 -0.44 -18.36
C THR A 165 -13.66 0.35 -17.56
N LYS A 166 -14.93 0.30 -17.98
CA LYS A 166 -16.00 0.97 -17.23
C LYS A 166 -16.27 0.23 -15.93
N THR A 167 -16.43 0.96 -14.84
CA THR A 167 -16.96 0.41 -13.59
C THR A 167 -18.35 -0.18 -13.84
N LYS A 168 -18.61 -1.33 -13.24
CA LYS A 168 -19.83 -2.12 -13.44
C LYS A 168 -20.24 -2.79 -12.14
N ASP A 169 -21.54 -2.76 -11.85
CA ASP A 169 -22.17 -3.51 -10.76
C ASP A 169 -21.51 -3.30 -9.38
N VAL A 170 -21.15 -2.05 -9.10
CA VAL A 170 -20.62 -1.60 -7.81
C VAL A 170 -21.67 -0.76 -7.09
N LEU A 171 -21.89 -1.08 -5.82
CA LEU A 171 -22.67 -0.26 -4.90
C LEU A 171 -21.75 0.68 -4.15
N VAL A 172 -22.17 1.94 -4.02
CA VAL A 172 -21.47 2.97 -3.26
C VAL A 172 -22.39 3.57 -2.23
N PHE A 173 -21.90 3.72 -1.00
CA PHE A 173 -22.61 4.44 0.04
C PHE A 173 -21.63 5.12 1.01
N PRO A 174 -21.93 6.35 1.46
CA PRO A 174 -21.11 7.06 2.42
C PRO A 174 -21.50 6.71 3.86
N ARG A 175 -20.55 6.85 4.80
CA ARG A 175 -20.76 6.68 6.24
C ARG A 175 -19.98 7.75 7.01
N GLY A 176 -20.66 8.46 7.92
CA GLY A 176 -20.02 9.41 8.83
C GLY A 176 -19.04 8.72 9.79
N ILE A 177 -17.92 9.37 10.07
CA ILE A 177 -16.99 9.00 11.15
C ILE A 177 -17.13 10.02 12.28
N ASP A 178 -17.02 11.30 11.94
CA ASP A 178 -17.28 12.44 12.82
C ASP A 178 -17.69 13.67 11.96
N LYS A 179 -17.78 14.85 12.58
CA LYS A 179 -18.12 16.11 11.88
C LYS A 179 -17.06 16.57 10.88
N LYS A 180 -15.83 16.09 10.99
CA LYS A 180 -14.68 16.44 10.13
C LYS A 180 -14.39 15.38 9.08
N ASN A 181 -14.75 14.12 9.32
CA ASN A 181 -14.30 12.98 8.54
C ASN A 181 -15.45 12.02 8.25
N TYR A 182 -15.31 11.33 7.13
CA TYR A 182 -16.25 10.30 6.72
C TYR A 182 -15.54 9.31 5.81
N ARG A 183 -16.24 8.25 5.44
CA ARG A 183 -15.75 7.27 4.48
C ARG A 183 -16.81 6.91 3.46
N ILE A 184 -16.35 6.37 2.35
CA ILE A 184 -17.18 5.93 1.24
C ILE A 184 -16.82 4.48 0.96
N ILE A 185 -17.84 3.64 0.98
CA ILE A 185 -17.70 2.19 0.96
C ILE A 185 -18.22 1.70 -0.39
N PHE A 186 -17.36 0.96 -1.10
CA PHE A 186 -17.64 0.30 -2.36
C PHE A 186 -17.76 -1.20 -2.10
N ILE A 187 -18.90 -1.80 -2.46
CA ILE A 187 -19.14 -3.25 -2.35
C ILE A 187 -19.70 -3.80 -3.66
N PRO A 188 -19.46 -5.09 -3.98
CA PRO A 188 -19.99 -5.71 -5.18
C PRO A 188 -21.51 -5.89 -5.10
N LEU A 189 -22.21 -5.64 -6.22
CA LEU A 189 -23.62 -5.98 -6.40
C LEU A 189 -23.81 -7.39 -6.99
N ARG A 190 -22.87 -7.82 -7.85
CA ARG A 190 -22.92 -9.06 -8.64
C ARG A 190 -21.53 -9.70 -8.72
N GLU A 191 -21.46 -10.94 -9.20
CA GLU A 191 -20.23 -11.74 -9.26
C GLU A 191 -19.14 -11.13 -10.16
N ASP A 192 -19.52 -10.39 -11.20
CA ASP A 192 -18.60 -9.74 -12.15
C ASP A 192 -18.44 -8.23 -11.88
N ALA A 193 -18.64 -7.81 -10.63
CA ALA A 193 -18.49 -6.44 -10.20
C ALA A 193 -17.05 -5.96 -10.35
N PHE A 194 -16.90 -4.75 -10.88
CA PHE A 194 -15.61 -4.22 -11.26
C PHE A 194 -15.52 -2.70 -11.02
N LEU A 195 -14.52 -2.24 -10.27
CA LEU A 195 -14.24 -0.82 -9.99
C LEU A 195 -12.99 -0.35 -10.70
N ASN A 196 -13.16 0.62 -11.61
CA ASN A 196 -12.05 1.30 -12.24
C ASN A 196 -11.50 2.42 -11.35
N SER A 197 -10.18 2.61 -11.35
CA SER A 197 -9.49 3.71 -10.65
C SER A 197 -10.06 5.10 -10.93
N ASN A 198 -10.55 5.36 -12.14
CA ASN A 198 -11.13 6.65 -12.53
C ASN A 198 -12.43 6.98 -11.77
N CYS A 199 -13.06 5.96 -11.19
CA CYS A 199 -14.28 6.09 -10.38
C CYS A 199 -14.01 6.15 -8.88
N LEU A 200 -12.78 5.85 -8.44
CA LEU A 200 -12.44 5.73 -7.02
C LEU A 200 -12.77 7.00 -6.22
N PHE A 201 -12.71 8.17 -6.85
CA PHE A 201 -13.03 9.46 -6.24
C PHE A 201 -14.20 10.20 -6.91
N ASN A 202 -14.81 9.60 -7.93
CA ASN A 202 -15.84 10.21 -8.77
C ASN A 202 -17.02 9.27 -8.93
N PHE A 203 -17.88 9.28 -7.91
CA PHE A 203 -19.10 8.47 -7.87
C PHE A 203 -20.28 9.39 -7.55
N ASN A 204 -21.45 8.97 -8.00
CA ASN A 204 -22.68 9.66 -7.73
C ASN A 204 -23.37 9.02 -6.52
N THR A 205 -23.45 9.78 -5.41
CA THR A 205 -24.23 9.47 -4.20
C THR A 205 -25.57 10.19 -4.16
N LYS A 206 -26.04 10.78 -5.27
CA LYS A 206 -27.38 11.35 -5.39
C LYS A 206 -28.52 10.36 -5.61
N LEU A 207 -29.48 10.42 -4.70
CA LEU A 207 -30.60 9.50 -4.63
C LEU A 207 -31.36 9.39 -5.97
N LYS A 208 -31.22 8.24 -6.66
CA LYS A 208 -32.04 7.95 -7.85
C LYS A 208 -33.48 7.71 -7.40
N HIS A 209 -34.41 8.45 -8.01
CA HIS A 209 -35.84 8.32 -7.74
C HIS A 209 -36.26 6.84 -7.92
N ARG A 210 -36.85 6.23 -6.88
CA ARG A 210 -37.30 4.82 -6.78
C ARG A 210 -36.28 3.75 -6.32
N SER A 211 -35.11 4.09 -5.78
CA SER A 211 -34.26 3.07 -5.13
C SER A 211 -34.93 2.50 -3.86
N GLU A 212 -35.05 1.16 -3.78
CA GLU A 212 -35.59 0.44 -2.61
C GLU A 212 -34.69 0.58 -1.35
N LEU A 213 -33.40 0.85 -1.54
CA LEU A 213 -32.44 1.21 -0.50
C LEU A 213 -31.89 2.60 -0.80
N PRO A 214 -32.38 3.67 -0.15
CA PRO A 214 -32.02 5.05 -0.47
C PRO A 214 -30.53 5.38 -0.31
N GLU A 215 -29.80 4.57 0.46
CA GLU A 215 -28.39 4.77 0.79
C GLU A 215 -27.43 4.24 -0.27
N VAL A 216 -27.91 3.49 -1.26
CA VAL A 216 -27.09 2.66 -2.16
C VAL A 216 -27.21 3.13 -3.60
N GLN A 217 -26.09 3.48 -4.23
CA GLN A 217 -26.12 4.03 -5.58
C GLN A 217 -25.03 3.51 -6.51
N ALA A 218 -25.46 3.26 -7.75
CA ALA A 218 -24.61 2.83 -8.84
C ALA A 218 -24.40 3.99 -9.81
N GLY A 219 -23.14 4.40 -9.97
CA GLY A 219 -22.72 5.27 -11.06
C GLY A 219 -21.38 5.96 -10.79
N CYS A 220 -20.50 5.88 -11.77
CA CYS A 220 -19.31 6.73 -11.85
C CYS A 220 -19.66 7.99 -12.61
N GLU A 221 -19.20 9.13 -12.12
CA GLU A 221 -19.27 10.37 -12.88
C GLU A 221 -18.03 10.49 -13.77
N PRO A 222 -18.14 11.13 -14.96
CA PRO A 222 -16.96 11.49 -15.72
C PRO A 222 -16.06 12.38 -14.84
N SER A 223 -14.78 12.04 -14.74
CA SER A 223 -13.80 12.86 -14.04
C SER A 223 -13.70 14.23 -14.70
N ALA A 224 -13.75 15.29 -13.91
CA ALA A 224 -13.45 16.63 -14.38
C ALA A 224 -11.93 16.79 -14.47
N LYS A 225 -11.44 17.59 -15.43
CA LYS A 225 -10.00 17.78 -15.67
C LYS A 225 -9.22 18.39 -14.48
N GLU A 226 -9.92 18.87 -13.46
CA GLU A 226 -9.37 19.57 -12.28
C GLU A 226 -9.74 18.88 -10.95
N ASP A 227 -9.95 17.56 -10.96
CA ASP A 227 -10.31 16.84 -9.74
C ASP A 227 -9.15 16.82 -8.74
N LYS A 228 -9.36 17.39 -7.56
CA LYS A 228 -8.41 17.43 -6.42
C LYS A 228 -8.00 16.05 -5.90
N ASN A 229 -8.85 15.05 -6.09
CA ASN A 229 -8.64 13.69 -5.61
C ASN A 229 -8.26 12.80 -6.78
N GLN A 230 -6.97 12.45 -6.84
CA GLN A 230 -6.41 11.58 -7.85
C GLN A 230 -5.29 10.72 -7.25
N ILE A 231 -5.02 9.60 -7.91
CA ILE A 231 -3.92 8.69 -7.59
C ILE A 231 -3.30 8.21 -8.89
N ASP A 232 -1.98 8.33 -9.02
CA ASP A 232 -1.30 7.79 -10.20
C ASP A 232 -1.38 6.26 -10.21
N SER A 233 -1.63 5.69 -11.39
CA SER A 233 -1.55 4.25 -11.67
C SER A 233 -0.35 3.54 -11.02
N TYR A 234 0.80 4.21 -10.91
CA TYR A 234 2.03 3.70 -10.32
C TYR A 234 1.85 3.22 -8.87
N PHE A 235 1.01 3.90 -8.10
CA PHE A 235 0.72 3.55 -6.71
C PHE A 235 -0.34 2.45 -6.58
N LEU A 236 -1.02 2.12 -7.67
CA LEU A 236 -2.08 1.11 -7.72
C LEU A 236 -1.59 -0.25 -8.22
N ASP A 237 -0.34 -0.38 -8.66
CA ASP A 237 0.20 -1.64 -9.21
C ASP A 237 0.06 -2.83 -8.27
N SER A 238 0.19 -2.63 -6.95
CA SER A 238 0.09 -3.71 -5.96
C SER A 238 -1.34 -4.20 -5.74
N VAL A 239 -2.35 -3.46 -6.22
CA VAL A 239 -3.77 -3.75 -6.02
C VAL A 239 -4.55 -3.95 -7.31
N LYS A 240 -3.97 -3.57 -8.45
CA LYS A 240 -4.53 -3.74 -9.80
C LYS A 240 -4.65 -5.22 -10.17
N GLY A 241 -5.77 -5.58 -10.80
CA GLY A 241 -6.08 -6.94 -11.27
C GLY A 241 -6.47 -7.90 -10.14
N GLN A 242 -6.72 -7.39 -8.93
CA GLN A 242 -7.07 -8.19 -7.76
C GLN A 242 -8.54 -8.01 -7.37
N PHE A 243 -9.03 -8.93 -6.53
CA PHE A 243 -10.42 -9.01 -6.08
C PHE A 243 -10.53 -8.77 -4.58
N TYR A 244 -11.53 -7.98 -4.18
CA TYR A 244 -11.73 -7.56 -2.79
C TYR A 244 -13.18 -7.77 -2.37
N ASN A 245 -13.46 -7.96 -1.09
CA ASN A 245 -14.85 -7.94 -0.60
C ASN A 245 -15.42 -6.52 -0.59
N GLY A 246 -14.55 -5.50 -0.52
CA GLY A 246 -14.94 -4.11 -0.67
C GLY A 246 -13.73 -3.18 -0.63
N ILE A 247 -13.97 -1.92 -1.01
CA ILE A 247 -12.96 -0.86 -1.02
C ILE A 247 -13.51 0.30 -0.20
N ILE A 248 -12.70 0.91 0.66
CA ILE A 248 -13.10 2.07 1.47
C ILE A 248 -12.20 3.24 1.15
N VAL A 249 -12.79 4.40 0.88
CA VAL A 249 -12.07 5.67 0.73
C VAL A 249 -12.44 6.58 1.90
N TYR A 250 -11.42 7.04 2.64
CA TYR A 250 -11.61 7.96 3.76
C TYR A 250 -11.39 9.39 3.29
N TYR A 251 -12.29 10.28 3.71
CA TYR A 251 -12.32 11.68 3.36
C TYR A 251 -12.26 12.56 4.60
N ALA A 252 -11.50 13.64 4.50
CA ALA A 252 -11.54 14.77 5.41
C ALA A 252 -12.28 15.93 4.76
N ARG A 253 -13.18 16.56 5.53
CA ARG A 253 -13.94 17.73 5.10
C ARG A 253 -13.07 18.97 5.12
N GLU A 254 -13.13 19.73 4.04
CA GLU A 254 -12.49 21.05 4.02
C GLU A 254 -13.19 22.02 4.97
N ASN A 255 -14.52 21.94 4.99
CA ASN A 255 -15.39 22.68 5.89
C ASN A 255 -16.10 21.68 6.82
N PRO A 256 -15.64 21.51 8.08
CA PRO A 256 -16.30 20.66 9.04
C PRO A 256 -17.75 21.07 9.29
N LYS A 257 -18.60 20.09 9.62
CA LYS A 257 -19.99 20.33 9.99
C LYS A 257 -20.11 21.12 11.30
N ASP A 258 -21.13 21.97 11.40
CA ASP A 258 -21.39 22.80 12.58
C ASP A 258 -21.81 21.90 13.76
N LYS A 259 -21.23 22.16 14.94
CA LYS A 259 -21.51 21.33 16.11
C LYS A 259 -22.96 21.43 16.58
N ASP A 260 -23.58 22.59 16.40
CA ASP A 260 -24.87 22.90 17.03
C ASP A 260 -26.06 22.73 16.07
N LYS A 261 -25.78 22.54 14.77
CA LYS A 261 -26.81 22.49 13.72
C LYS A 261 -26.85 21.19 12.95
N ASP A 262 -25.71 20.51 12.82
CA ASP A 262 -25.58 19.38 11.92
C ASP A 262 -25.48 18.05 12.70
N LYS A 263 -26.15 17.02 12.17
CA LYS A 263 -25.96 15.64 12.62
C LYS A 263 -24.57 15.16 12.24
N ASP A 264 -23.99 14.26 13.05
CA ASP A 264 -22.69 13.62 12.77
C ASP A 264 -22.70 12.77 11.48
N ASP A 265 -23.88 12.33 11.04
CA ASP A 265 -24.02 11.48 9.88
C ASP A 265 -23.87 12.23 8.56
N ILE A 266 -23.53 11.50 7.50
CA ILE A 266 -23.26 12.06 6.17
C ILE A 266 -24.56 12.34 5.40
N ASP A 267 -24.58 13.45 4.65
CA ASP A 267 -25.63 13.69 3.66
C ASP A 267 -25.20 13.00 2.35
N LEU A 268 -26.12 12.24 1.74
CA LEU A 268 -25.89 11.58 0.47
C LEU A 268 -25.58 12.58 -0.65
N GLU A 269 -26.12 13.80 -0.55
CA GLU A 269 -25.90 14.89 -1.50
C GLU A 269 -24.67 15.76 -1.16
N GLU A 270 -23.87 15.40 -0.14
CA GLU A 270 -22.66 16.12 0.22
C GLU A 270 -21.68 16.17 -0.97
N ASN A 271 -21.11 17.34 -1.26
CA ASN A 271 -20.16 17.49 -2.37
C ASN A 271 -18.80 16.83 -2.03
N HIS A 272 -18.69 15.53 -2.28
CA HIS A 272 -17.50 14.74 -1.98
C HIS A 272 -16.25 15.21 -2.74
N LYS A 273 -16.42 15.82 -3.92
CA LYS A 273 -15.30 16.33 -4.74
C LYS A 273 -14.58 17.51 -4.10
N ALA A 274 -15.28 18.31 -3.29
CA ALA A 274 -14.69 19.43 -2.55
C ALA A 274 -13.78 18.97 -1.39
N ASN A 275 -14.04 17.78 -0.86
CA ASN A 275 -13.35 17.19 0.28
C ASN A 275 -12.06 16.46 -0.13
N THR A 276 -11.16 16.19 0.82
CA THR A 276 -9.86 15.56 0.54
C THR A 276 -9.90 14.08 0.85
N ALA A 277 -9.74 13.21 -0.16
CA ALA A 277 -9.48 11.79 0.05
C ALA A 277 -8.07 11.61 0.62
N ILE A 278 -7.92 10.85 1.71
CA ILE A 278 -6.67 10.72 2.47
C ILE A 278 -6.19 9.28 2.63
N ILE A 279 -7.09 8.30 2.58
CA ILE A 279 -6.76 6.87 2.70
C ILE A 279 -7.66 6.07 1.76
N VAL A 280 -7.09 5.05 1.14
CA VAL A 280 -7.83 4.01 0.41
C VAL A 280 -7.47 2.66 1.02
N GLU A 281 -8.47 1.89 1.42
CA GLU A 281 -8.32 0.53 1.93
C GLU A 281 -8.97 -0.48 0.99
N PHE A 282 -8.22 -1.49 0.59
CA PHE A 282 -8.69 -2.63 -0.19
C PHE A 282 -8.83 -3.83 0.75
N ILE A 283 -10.07 -4.26 0.97
CA ILE A 283 -10.42 -5.23 2.04
C ILE A 283 -10.71 -6.59 1.43
N TYR A 284 -9.99 -7.60 1.91
CA TYR A 284 -10.26 -9.00 1.61
C TYR A 284 -10.28 -9.80 2.91
N LEU A 285 -11.48 -10.15 3.38
CA LEU A 285 -11.73 -10.86 4.63
C LEU A 285 -11.03 -10.18 5.83
N CYS A 286 -10.01 -10.79 6.43
CA CYS A 286 -9.22 -10.19 7.52
C CYS A 286 -7.95 -9.44 7.07
N THR A 287 -7.67 -9.44 5.77
CA THR A 287 -6.50 -8.77 5.17
C THR A 287 -6.90 -7.44 4.55
N THR A 288 -6.00 -6.46 4.64
CA THR A 288 -6.26 -5.12 4.12
C THR A 288 -4.97 -4.53 3.57
N THR A 289 -5.00 -4.10 2.32
CA THR A 289 -3.96 -3.27 1.71
C THR A 289 -4.39 -1.82 1.84
N THR A 290 -3.50 -0.95 2.31
CA THR A 290 -3.84 0.45 2.58
C THR A 290 -2.89 1.40 1.86
N LEU A 291 -3.46 2.33 1.09
CA LEU A 291 -2.74 3.44 0.47
C LEU A 291 -3.07 4.73 1.23
N LYS A 292 -2.04 5.42 1.73
CA LYS A 292 -2.18 6.71 2.43
C LYS A 292 -1.67 7.84 1.54
N ARG A 293 -2.46 8.90 1.42
CA ARG A 293 -2.04 10.14 0.75
C ARG A 293 -0.93 10.80 1.56
N LYS A 294 0.06 11.36 0.86
CA LYS A 294 1.20 12.05 1.48
C LYS A 294 1.29 13.52 1.13
N THR A 295 0.69 13.94 0.01
CA THR A 295 0.74 15.31 -0.49
C THR A 295 -0.64 15.90 -0.73
N SER A 296 -0.77 17.21 -0.55
CA SER A 296 -2.02 17.95 -0.69
C SER A 296 -2.63 17.84 -2.10
N ASN A 297 -1.81 17.70 -3.14
CA ASN A 297 -2.25 17.54 -4.54
C ASN A 297 -2.47 16.07 -4.96
N GLY A 298 -2.19 15.09 -4.09
CA GLY A 298 -2.38 13.66 -4.39
C GLY A 298 -1.29 13.04 -5.29
N SER A 299 -0.22 13.78 -5.58
CA SER A 299 0.92 13.30 -6.39
C SER A 299 1.70 12.13 -5.76
N TRP A 300 1.55 11.92 -4.45
CA TRP A 300 2.21 10.84 -3.73
C TRP A 300 1.25 10.12 -2.78
N TRP A 301 1.20 8.79 -2.97
CA TRP A 301 0.56 7.84 -2.07
C TRP A 301 1.57 6.78 -1.63
N ALA A 302 1.44 6.28 -0.41
CA ALA A 302 2.32 5.24 0.12
C ALA A 302 1.50 4.06 0.64
N GLU A 303 1.94 2.85 0.31
CA GLU A 303 1.38 1.63 0.88
C GLU A 303 1.91 1.46 2.31
N GLU A 304 1.06 1.75 3.29
CA GLU A 304 1.44 1.77 4.71
C GLU A 304 0.31 1.21 5.56
N LYS A 305 0.67 0.38 6.55
CA LYS A 305 -0.29 -0.17 7.50
C LYS A 305 -1.05 0.96 8.20
N PHE A 306 -2.38 0.89 8.15
CA PHE A 306 -3.28 1.72 8.93
C PHE A 306 -3.86 0.85 10.04
N SER A 307 -3.80 1.33 11.28
CA SER A 307 -4.24 0.58 12.44
C SER A 307 -4.90 1.53 13.43
N TYR A 308 -6.03 1.10 13.96
CA TYR A 308 -6.79 1.75 14.98
C TYR A 308 -7.51 0.66 15.80
N ASN A 309 -7.88 0.94 17.04
CA ASN A 309 -8.48 -0.06 17.95
C ASN A 309 -9.99 0.12 18.13
N ASP A 310 -10.47 1.35 17.99
CA ASP A 310 -11.87 1.75 18.15
C ASP A 310 -12.19 2.99 17.32
N ASP A 311 -13.45 3.44 17.37
CA ASP A 311 -13.93 4.60 16.60
C ASP A 311 -13.23 5.91 16.99
N ASN A 312 -12.82 6.08 18.25
CA ASN A 312 -12.13 7.29 18.71
C ASN A 312 -10.69 7.32 18.20
N ASP A 313 -10.00 6.19 18.25
CA ASP A 313 -8.67 6.02 17.66
C ASP A 313 -8.72 6.23 16.15
N LEU A 314 -9.74 5.68 15.46
CA LEU A 314 -9.98 5.95 14.04
C LEU A 314 -10.07 7.46 13.76
N GLN A 315 -10.87 8.19 14.54
CA GLN A 315 -11.00 9.64 14.40
C GLN A 315 -9.67 10.37 14.59
N THR A 316 -8.91 10.04 15.64
CA THR A 316 -7.60 10.66 15.89
C THR A 316 -6.63 10.40 14.74
N GLN A 317 -6.49 9.15 14.31
CA GLN A 317 -5.56 8.77 13.24
C GLN A 317 -5.89 9.44 11.91
N VAL A 318 -7.17 9.46 11.52
CA VAL A 318 -7.64 10.11 10.28
C VAL A 318 -7.37 11.61 10.32
N ASN A 319 -7.62 12.26 11.47
CA ASN A 319 -7.34 13.69 11.66
C ASN A 319 -5.85 14.01 11.60
N GLU A 320 -4.98 13.17 12.19
CA GLU A 320 -3.53 13.34 12.12
C GLU A 320 -3.00 13.21 10.70
N ILE A 321 -3.47 12.22 9.95
CA ILE A 321 -3.12 12.04 8.54
C ILE A 321 -3.55 13.26 7.73
N TYR A 322 -4.77 13.76 7.92
CA TYR A 322 -5.23 14.94 7.20
C TYR A 322 -4.40 16.19 7.49
N LYS A 323 -4.07 16.46 8.76
CA LYS A 323 -3.19 17.58 9.14
C LYS A 323 -1.83 17.49 8.44
N ASN A 324 -1.25 16.30 8.41
CA ASN A 324 0.03 16.08 7.73
C ASN A 324 -0.10 16.30 6.21
N VAL A 325 -1.20 15.88 5.58
CA VAL A 325 -1.40 16.02 4.13
C VAL A 325 -1.68 17.47 3.71
N LYS A 326 -2.51 18.19 4.46
CA LYS A 326 -3.03 19.51 4.07
C LYS A 326 -1.94 20.54 3.82
N ASP A 327 -0.92 20.55 4.68
CA ASP A 327 0.17 21.54 4.64
C ASP A 327 1.40 21.03 3.87
N THR A 328 1.35 19.81 3.34
CA THR A 328 2.49 19.17 2.66
C THR A 328 2.43 19.38 1.16
N THR A 329 3.17 20.41 0.71
CA THR A 329 3.48 20.66 -0.70
C THR A 329 4.89 20.18 -1.01
N ILE A 330 4.99 19.06 -1.72
CA ILE A 330 6.24 18.40 -2.09
C ILE A 330 6.20 18.08 -3.58
N ASN A 331 7.31 18.29 -4.27
CA ASN A 331 7.52 17.84 -5.64
C ASN A 331 7.90 16.35 -5.62
N THR A 332 7.06 15.52 -6.20
CA THR A 332 7.26 14.06 -6.23
C THR A 332 7.89 13.66 -7.56
N VAL A 333 9.04 13.00 -7.52
CA VAL A 333 9.68 12.43 -8.71
C VAL A 333 9.57 10.92 -8.65
N ILE A 334 8.89 10.33 -9.63
CA ILE A 334 8.85 8.88 -9.80
C ILE A 334 9.93 8.52 -10.81
N LEU A 335 11.01 7.88 -10.36
CA LEU A 335 12.19 7.66 -11.20
C LEU A 335 11.84 6.74 -12.38
N GLU A 336 11.03 5.71 -12.17
CA GLU A 336 10.68 4.74 -13.21
C GLU A 336 9.69 5.26 -14.27
N LYS A 337 9.15 6.48 -14.10
CA LYS A 337 8.17 7.04 -15.04
C LYS A 337 8.88 7.76 -16.19
N THR A 338 8.62 7.28 -17.41
CA THR A 338 9.13 7.85 -18.66
C THR A 338 8.08 8.70 -19.41
N SER A 339 6.87 8.81 -18.87
CA SER A 339 5.75 9.61 -19.39
C SER A 339 5.23 10.53 -18.29
N SER A 340 4.51 11.58 -18.66
CA SER A 340 3.89 12.50 -17.68
C SER A 340 3.06 11.74 -16.64
N TYR A 341 3.07 12.23 -15.40
CA TYR A 341 2.42 11.64 -14.23
C TYR A 341 1.88 12.74 -13.31
N LEU A 342 1.09 12.38 -12.31
CA LEU A 342 0.44 13.38 -11.45
C LEU A 342 1.45 14.26 -10.68
N GLY A 343 1.30 15.58 -10.80
CA GLY A 343 2.12 16.56 -10.08
C GLY A 343 3.38 17.04 -10.82
N VAL A 344 3.76 16.42 -11.94
CA VAL A 344 4.80 16.97 -12.84
C VAL A 344 4.15 17.91 -13.85
N SER A 345 4.67 19.12 -14.02
CA SER A 345 4.10 20.08 -14.97
C SER A 345 4.53 19.76 -16.40
N LYS A 346 5.78 19.34 -16.57
CA LYS A 346 6.33 18.94 -17.85
C LYS A 346 7.36 17.84 -17.68
N LEU A 347 7.25 16.79 -18.49
CA LEU A 347 8.27 15.76 -18.63
C LEU A 347 8.84 15.81 -20.05
N GLU A 348 10.10 16.17 -20.16
CA GLU A 348 10.83 16.21 -21.43
C GLU A 348 11.86 15.08 -21.45
N ASN A 349 12.20 14.60 -22.65
CA ASN A 349 13.32 13.69 -22.81
C ASN A 349 14.34 14.23 -23.80
N GLN A 350 15.60 13.87 -23.57
CA GLN A 350 16.70 14.08 -24.50
C GLN A 350 17.36 12.73 -24.73
N ASP A 351 17.20 12.22 -25.94
CA ASP A 351 17.78 10.93 -26.35
C ASP A 351 19.12 11.17 -27.03
N VAL A 352 20.18 10.57 -26.48
CA VAL A 352 21.51 10.53 -27.10
C VAL A 352 21.94 9.07 -27.30
N GLN A 353 23.05 8.84 -27.98
CA GLN A 353 23.48 7.48 -28.31
C GLN A 353 23.70 6.60 -27.07
N VAL A 354 24.35 7.15 -26.03
CA VAL A 354 24.83 6.41 -24.85
C VAL A 354 23.83 6.39 -23.70
N TYR A 355 22.93 7.38 -23.62
CA TYR A 355 21.97 7.52 -22.53
C TYR A 355 20.72 8.27 -22.98
N VAL A 356 19.65 8.19 -22.19
CA VAL A 356 18.49 9.07 -22.28
C VAL A 356 18.38 9.87 -20.99
N LYS A 357 18.08 11.16 -21.12
CA LYS A 357 17.80 12.05 -19.99
C LYS A 357 16.31 12.34 -19.94
N TYR A 358 15.69 12.20 -18.77
CA TYR A 358 14.33 12.66 -18.49
C TYR A 358 14.40 13.88 -17.58
N THR A 359 13.77 14.98 -18.00
CA THR A 359 13.73 16.25 -17.28
C THR A 359 12.32 16.44 -16.72
N HIS A 360 12.21 16.32 -15.40
CA HIS A 360 10.99 16.50 -14.61
C HIS A 360 10.93 17.95 -14.14
N LYS A 361 9.99 18.74 -14.69
CA LYS A 361 9.77 20.13 -14.28
C LYS A 361 8.53 20.25 -13.42
N PHE A 362 8.58 21.17 -12.45
CA PHE A 362 7.50 21.49 -11.53
C PHE A 362 7.12 22.96 -11.65
N GLU A 363 5.88 23.30 -11.29
CA GLU A 363 5.39 24.69 -11.38
C GLU A 363 6.16 25.64 -10.47
N ALA A 364 6.55 25.17 -9.28
CA ALA A 364 7.25 25.96 -8.28
C ALA A 364 8.34 25.14 -7.55
N PRO A 365 9.37 25.81 -7.02
CA PRO A 365 10.42 25.17 -6.22
C PRO A 365 9.89 24.76 -4.85
N ASN A 366 9.79 23.45 -4.62
CA ASN A 366 9.35 22.87 -3.34
C ASN A 366 10.33 21.80 -2.85
N LYS A 367 10.19 21.38 -1.59
CA LYS A 367 10.87 20.17 -1.10
C LYS A 367 10.57 19.01 -2.05
N THR A 368 11.52 18.13 -2.25
CA THR A 368 11.40 17.06 -3.25
C THR A 368 11.55 15.68 -2.63
N VAL A 369 10.75 14.74 -3.08
CA VAL A 369 10.88 13.33 -2.75
C VAL A 369 11.12 12.55 -4.04
N LEU A 370 12.17 11.72 -4.03
CA LEU A 370 12.46 10.79 -5.09
C LEU A 370 11.91 9.42 -4.69
N LEU A 371 11.13 8.81 -5.57
CA LEU A 371 10.55 7.49 -5.39
C LEU A 371 11.18 6.52 -6.38
N PHE A 372 11.60 5.37 -5.84
CA PHE A 372 12.00 4.19 -6.59
C PHE A 372 11.32 2.97 -5.99
N GLU A 373 10.68 2.16 -6.81
CA GLU A 373 9.86 1.01 -6.40
C GLU A 373 8.82 1.40 -5.32
N ARG A 374 8.19 2.57 -5.49
CA ARG A 374 7.23 3.21 -4.56
C ARG A 374 7.80 3.55 -3.18
N LYS A 375 9.12 3.54 -3.00
CA LYS A 375 9.79 3.81 -1.72
C LYS A 375 10.76 4.98 -1.85
N ILE A 376 10.95 5.66 -0.73
CA ILE A 376 12.01 6.66 -0.57
C ILE A 376 13.32 5.91 -0.32
N PRO A 377 14.45 6.34 -0.92
CA PRO A 377 15.77 5.82 -0.54
C PRO A 377 16.00 5.88 0.97
N ALA A 378 16.45 4.77 1.55
CA ALA A 378 16.58 4.62 3.01
C ALA A 378 17.87 5.26 3.53
N LYS A 379 18.89 5.39 2.67
CA LYS A 379 20.23 5.92 2.96
C LYS A 379 20.76 6.74 1.77
N GLY A 380 21.98 7.27 1.95
CA GLY A 380 22.70 7.97 0.89
C GLY A 380 22.29 9.45 0.74
N PRO A 381 22.87 10.15 -0.25
CA PRO A 381 22.71 11.58 -0.45
C PRO A 381 21.33 11.99 -0.95
N LEU A 382 20.51 11.02 -1.39
CA LEU A 382 19.14 11.21 -1.86
C LEU A 382 18.09 11.07 -0.75
N LYS A 383 18.49 10.65 0.45
CA LYS A 383 17.59 10.56 1.60
C LYS A 383 17.28 11.96 2.14
N GLY A 384 15.99 12.26 2.32
CA GLY A 384 15.55 13.46 3.05
C GLY A 384 16.01 14.76 2.39
N LEU A 385 15.71 14.92 1.10
CA LEU A 385 16.05 16.14 0.35
C LEU A 385 15.26 17.35 0.89
N ASP A 386 15.94 18.21 1.64
CA ASP A 386 15.34 19.44 2.18
C ASP A 386 15.39 20.62 1.21
N ASN A 387 16.20 20.53 0.15
CA ASN A 387 16.36 21.59 -0.83
C ASN A 387 15.05 21.80 -1.62
N LYS A 388 14.72 23.07 -1.88
CA LYS A 388 13.65 23.40 -2.80
C LYS A 388 14.15 23.22 -4.23
N VAL A 389 13.46 22.40 -5.00
CA VAL A 389 13.86 21.99 -6.34
C VAL A 389 12.68 22.19 -7.28
N GLN A 390 12.92 22.81 -8.42
CA GLN A 390 11.91 23.03 -9.47
C GLN A 390 12.13 22.11 -10.68
N ARG A 391 13.35 21.62 -10.87
CA ARG A 391 13.69 20.72 -11.97
C ARG A 391 14.59 19.58 -11.50
N VAL A 392 14.29 18.38 -11.99
CA VAL A 392 15.09 17.17 -11.75
C VAL A 392 15.40 16.52 -13.08
N ASP A 393 16.68 16.35 -13.39
CA ASP A 393 17.09 15.55 -14.54
C ASP A 393 17.58 14.17 -14.07
N VAL A 394 17.07 13.12 -14.71
CA VAL A 394 17.36 11.71 -14.40
C VAL A 394 17.91 11.04 -15.65
N TYR A 395 19.07 10.39 -15.54
CA TYR A 395 19.79 9.84 -16.69
C TYR A 395 19.85 8.32 -16.62
N TYR A 396 19.55 7.67 -17.75
CA TYR A 396 19.54 6.21 -17.92
C TYR A 396 20.45 5.77 -19.05
N LEU A 397 21.31 4.78 -18.81
CA LEU A 397 22.23 4.27 -19.83
C LEU A 397 21.48 3.48 -20.91
N LYS A 398 21.99 3.53 -22.12
CA LYS A 398 21.50 2.74 -23.27
C LYS A 398 22.54 1.70 -23.65
N ALA A 399 22.13 0.45 -23.72
CA ALA A 399 22.98 -0.67 -24.13
C ALA A 399 22.14 -1.72 -24.86
N LYS A 400 22.74 -2.46 -25.80
CA LYS A 400 21.99 -3.44 -26.61
C LYS A 400 21.46 -4.61 -25.80
N ASP A 401 22.21 -5.01 -24.78
CA ASP A 401 21.88 -6.09 -23.85
C ASP A 401 21.03 -5.61 -22.65
N ALA A 402 20.69 -4.32 -22.58
CA ALA A 402 19.83 -3.80 -21.54
C ALA A 402 18.36 -4.19 -21.77
N LYS A 403 17.63 -4.37 -20.67
CA LYS A 403 16.17 -4.60 -20.67
C LYS A 403 15.43 -3.33 -21.12
N ASN A 404 14.09 -3.32 -21.09
CA ASN A 404 13.28 -2.12 -21.34
C ASN A 404 13.67 -1.35 -22.61
N GLU A 405 13.63 -2.03 -23.76
CA GLU A 405 13.96 -1.43 -25.07
C GLU A 405 15.40 -0.92 -25.18
N GLY A 406 16.36 -1.64 -24.56
CA GLY A 406 17.78 -1.29 -24.61
C GLY A 406 18.18 -0.18 -23.65
N LYS A 407 17.43 -0.01 -22.55
CA LYS A 407 17.69 0.98 -21.49
C LYS A 407 17.94 0.31 -20.15
N ASP A 408 18.91 0.81 -19.43
CA ASP A 408 19.09 0.44 -18.03
C ASP A 408 17.81 0.80 -17.23
N PRO A 409 17.18 -0.14 -16.51
CA PRO A 409 16.03 0.17 -15.65
C PRO A 409 16.40 1.08 -14.47
N LYS A 410 17.68 1.23 -14.14
CA LYS A 410 18.16 2.07 -13.04
C LYS A 410 18.81 3.34 -13.60
N PRO A 411 18.54 4.51 -13.00
CA PRO A 411 19.28 5.71 -13.36
C PRO A 411 20.74 5.55 -12.94
N PHE A 412 21.65 6.23 -13.63
CA PHE A 412 23.07 6.27 -13.23
C PHE A 412 23.46 7.62 -12.63
N LEU A 413 22.65 8.66 -12.89
CA LEU A 413 22.92 10.03 -12.48
C LEU A 413 21.58 10.77 -12.29
N ILE A 414 21.50 11.61 -11.25
CA ILE A 414 20.37 12.48 -10.94
C ILE A 414 20.93 13.86 -10.60
N SER A 415 20.39 14.91 -11.22
CA SER A 415 20.73 16.30 -10.93
C SER A 415 19.51 17.10 -10.55
N LEU A 416 19.60 17.84 -9.45
CA LEU A 416 18.54 18.63 -8.83
C LEU A 416 18.84 20.11 -9.00
N TYR A 417 17.90 20.86 -9.58
CA TYR A 417 18.01 22.29 -9.83
C TYR A 417 17.00 23.07 -8.97
N GLU A 418 17.45 24.14 -8.30
CA GLU A 418 16.60 24.97 -7.44
C GLU A 418 15.55 25.75 -8.25
N ASP A 419 15.85 26.04 -9.51
CA ASP A 419 15.00 26.73 -10.47
C ASP A 419 14.95 25.97 -11.82
N ASP A 420 14.29 26.52 -12.85
CA ASP A 420 14.14 25.84 -14.16
C ASP A 420 15.45 25.70 -14.98
N GLY A 421 16.62 26.06 -14.44
CA GLY A 421 17.90 25.68 -15.06
C GLY A 421 19.10 26.59 -14.82
N SER A 422 19.01 27.58 -13.95
CA SER A 422 20.13 28.49 -13.63
C SER A 422 20.91 28.08 -12.39
N LYS A 423 20.35 27.28 -11.47
CA LYS A 423 21.00 26.94 -10.20
C LYS A 423 20.96 25.45 -9.88
N LEU A 424 22.04 24.74 -10.18
CA LEU A 424 22.22 23.34 -9.80
C LEU A 424 22.53 23.23 -8.31
N SER A 425 21.65 22.52 -7.60
CA SER A 425 21.71 22.34 -6.14
C SER A 425 22.55 21.11 -5.78
N LYS A 426 22.33 20.00 -6.47
CA LYS A 426 22.88 18.70 -6.09
C LYS A 426 22.98 17.77 -7.28
N VAL A 427 24.05 16.98 -7.34
CA VAL A 427 24.21 15.91 -8.33
C VAL A 427 24.60 14.64 -7.59
N CYS A 428 23.87 13.56 -7.82
CA CYS A 428 24.16 12.25 -7.26
C CYS A 428 24.34 11.23 -8.38
N HIS A 429 25.29 10.33 -8.22
CA HIS A 429 25.50 9.23 -9.15
C HIS A 429 25.68 7.90 -8.42
N PHE A 430 25.41 6.82 -9.14
CA PHE A 430 25.69 5.47 -8.68
C PHE A 430 27.19 5.21 -8.47
N ASP A 431 27.52 4.28 -7.57
CA ASP A 431 28.89 3.82 -7.27
C ASP A 431 29.21 2.46 -7.95
N ASN A 432 28.50 2.14 -9.03
CA ASN A 432 28.49 0.84 -9.71
C ASN A 432 27.95 -0.33 -8.89
N LYS A 433 27.38 -0.09 -7.70
CA LYS A 433 26.59 -1.08 -6.99
C LYS A 433 25.11 -0.92 -7.31
N ASP A 434 24.37 -2.00 -7.11
CA ASP A 434 22.98 -2.11 -7.55
C ASP A 434 21.98 -1.33 -6.67
N LYS A 435 22.40 -0.63 -5.61
CA LYS A 435 21.51 -0.02 -4.62
C LYS A 435 21.58 1.51 -4.63
N LEU A 436 20.42 2.17 -4.74
CA LEU A 436 20.29 3.65 -4.64
C LEU A 436 20.82 4.22 -3.32
N ASP A 437 20.77 3.42 -2.25
CA ASP A 437 21.26 3.76 -0.92
C ASP A 437 22.78 4.03 -0.84
N GLU A 438 23.54 3.57 -1.83
CA GLU A 438 25.01 3.63 -1.87
C GLU A 438 25.53 4.70 -2.85
N TRP A 439 24.63 5.54 -3.37
CA TRP A 439 24.98 6.61 -4.29
C TRP A 439 25.89 7.66 -3.65
N VAL A 440 26.67 8.31 -4.51
CA VAL A 440 27.67 9.30 -4.11
C VAL A 440 27.27 10.66 -4.67
N GLU A 441 27.49 11.71 -3.88
CA GLU A 441 27.29 13.08 -4.29
C GLU A 441 28.53 13.59 -5.03
N LEU A 442 28.31 14.14 -6.23
CA LEU A 442 29.36 14.81 -6.99
C LEU A 442 29.58 16.20 -6.37
N LYS A 443 30.77 16.42 -5.81
CA LYS A 443 31.16 17.73 -5.26
C LYS A 443 31.88 18.55 -6.33
N GLY A 444 31.75 19.88 -6.23
CA GLY A 444 32.60 20.80 -7.00
C GLY A 444 34.05 20.72 -6.53
N ASP A 445 34.99 20.97 -7.43
CA ASP A 445 36.43 21.01 -7.14
C ASP A 445 36.88 22.47 -6.93
N ASN A 446 38.03 22.67 -6.28
CA ASN A 446 38.62 23.99 -6.02
C ASN A 446 38.81 24.79 -7.34
N GLY A 447 37.84 25.63 -7.68
CA GLY A 447 37.84 26.52 -8.84
C GLY A 447 36.87 26.18 -9.99
N GLU A 448 36.18 25.04 -9.96
CA GLU A 448 35.19 24.63 -10.99
C GLU A 448 33.77 24.57 -10.38
N THR A 449 32.78 25.21 -11.04
CA THR A 449 31.38 25.13 -10.63
C THR A 449 30.84 23.72 -10.89
N LEU A 450 29.89 23.26 -10.06
CA LEU A 450 29.30 21.93 -10.18
C LEU A 450 28.69 21.68 -11.58
N ASP A 451 28.09 22.71 -12.18
CA ASP A 451 27.54 22.68 -13.54
C ASP A 451 28.59 22.33 -14.60
N LYS A 452 29.72 23.05 -14.60
CA LYS A 452 30.81 22.82 -15.55
C LYS A 452 31.41 21.43 -15.40
N LYS A 453 31.57 20.98 -14.14
CA LYS A 453 32.05 19.63 -13.84
C LYS A 453 31.08 18.58 -14.38
N LEU A 454 29.77 18.76 -14.17
CA LEU A 454 28.73 17.87 -14.67
C LEU A 454 28.72 17.80 -16.21
N GLU A 455 28.71 18.95 -16.89
CA GLU A 455 28.73 19.01 -18.36
C GLU A 455 29.95 18.29 -18.94
N ARG A 456 31.15 18.56 -18.40
CA ARG A 456 32.40 17.90 -18.80
C ARG A 456 32.34 16.37 -18.64
N LYS A 457 31.78 15.88 -17.52
CA LYS A 457 31.64 14.44 -17.25
C LYS A 457 30.64 13.80 -18.21
N LEU A 458 29.50 14.45 -18.46
CA LEU A 458 28.50 13.98 -19.43
C LEU A 458 29.07 13.91 -20.84
N GLU A 459 29.88 14.88 -21.26
CA GLU A 459 30.49 14.87 -22.59
C GLU A 459 31.48 13.71 -22.76
N LYS A 460 32.30 13.43 -21.74
CA LYS A 460 33.16 12.24 -21.73
C LYS A 460 32.38 10.94 -21.80
N ILE A 461 31.24 10.85 -21.11
CA ILE A 461 30.35 9.69 -21.18
C ILE A 461 29.82 9.52 -22.61
N LYS A 462 29.42 10.60 -23.29
CA LYS A 462 28.97 10.52 -24.69
C LYS A 462 30.09 10.05 -25.62
N THR A 463 31.29 10.63 -25.50
CA THR A 463 32.42 10.29 -26.38
C THR A 463 32.88 8.85 -26.15
N ASN A 464 33.17 8.49 -24.90
CA ASN A 464 33.80 7.20 -24.58
C ASN A 464 32.79 6.05 -24.45
N GLY A 465 31.56 6.34 -24.02
CA GLY A 465 30.52 5.33 -23.82
C GLY A 465 29.97 4.78 -25.13
N SER A 466 30.14 5.48 -26.24
CA SER A 466 29.74 5.02 -27.58
C SER A 466 30.52 3.78 -28.07
N CYS A 467 31.66 3.47 -27.43
CA CYS A 467 32.55 2.37 -27.81
C CYS A 467 32.14 1.00 -27.27
N THR A 468 31.11 0.90 -26.42
CA THR A 468 30.63 -0.37 -25.86
C THR A 468 29.12 -0.49 -25.95
N PHE A 469 28.64 -1.70 -26.22
CA PHE A 469 27.21 -2.02 -26.32
C PHE A 469 26.72 -2.91 -25.18
N GLU A 470 27.60 -3.28 -24.26
CA GLU A 470 27.31 -4.13 -23.10
C GLU A 470 27.12 -3.28 -21.84
N LEU A 471 25.98 -3.45 -21.17
CA LEU A 471 25.55 -2.63 -20.05
C LEU A 471 26.53 -2.68 -18.88
N ARG A 472 27.10 -3.85 -18.59
CA ARG A 472 28.05 -4.04 -17.48
C ARG A 472 29.32 -3.21 -17.66
N TRP A 473 29.88 -3.23 -18.87
CA TRP A 473 31.07 -2.43 -19.20
C TRP A 473 30.74 -0.95 -19.24
N LEU A 474 29.59 -0.58 -19.81
CA LEU A 474 29.15 0.80 -19.86
C LEU A 474 28.97 1.39 -18.45
N ARG A 475 28.32 0.66 -17.54
CA ARG A 475 28.19 1.04 -16.13
C ARG A 475 29.55 1.26 -15.46
N THR A 476 30.49 0.34 -15.69
CA THR A 476 31.83 0.42 -15.11
C THR A 476 32.61 1.64 -15.62
N LEU A 477 32.57 1.87 -16.93
CA LEU A 477 33.19 3.04 -17.57
C LEU A 477 32.58 4.36 -17.06
N VAL A 478 31.25 4.44 -17.00
CA VAL A 478 30.53 5.64 -16.57
C VAL A 478 30.82 5.93 -15.10
N CYS A 479 30.81 4.90 -14.23
CA CYS A 479 31.20 5.06 -12.84
C CYS A 479 32.64 5.58 -12.73
N HIS A 480 33.58 5.00 -13.47
CA HIS A 480 34.97 5.45 -13.46
C HIS A 480 35.11 6.92 -13.90
N ILE A 481 34.39 7.32 -14.96
CA ILE A 481 34.36 8.72 -15.39
C ILE A 481 33.82 9.62 -14.28
N LEU A 482 32.73 9.24 -13.61
CA LEU A 482 32.10 10.05 -12.58
C LEU A 482 32.94 10.17 -11.29
N THR A 483 33.68 9.12 -10.90
CA THR A 483 34.46 9.09 -9.66
C THR A 483 35.87 9.64 -9.76
N THR A 484 36.49 9.63 -10.95
CA THR A 484 37.90 10.02 -11.09
C THR A 484 38.05 11.54 -11.07
N GLU A 485 38.76 12.09 -10.08
CA GLU A 485 39.22 13.48 -10.12
C GLU A 485 40.40 13.56 -11.11
N GLU A 486 40.26 14.34 -12.17
CA GLU A 486 41.38 14.59 -13.07
C GLU A 486 42.21 15.77 -12.55
N ALA A 487 43.54 15.61 -12.57
CA ALA A 487 44.48 16.67 -12.26
C ALA A 487 44.21 17.91 -13.14
N PRO A 488 44.47 19.14 -12.64
CA PRO A 488 44.26 20.35 -13.42
C PRO A 488 45.06 20.26 -14.72
N HIS A 489 44.44 20.71 -15.82
CA HIS A 489 45.04 20.72 -17.17
C HIS A 489 46.53 21.02 -17.11
N GLU A 490 47.37 20.06 -17.52
CA GLU A 490 48.78 20.33 -17.77
C GLU A 490 48.86 21.49 -18.76
N LYS A 491 49.61 22.52 -18.39
CA LYS A 491 49.89 23.65 -19.28
C LYS A 491 50.36 23.10 -20.62
N PRO A 492 49.95 23.70 -21.76
CA PRO A 492 50.39 23.24 -23.07
C PRO A 492 51.92 23.11 -23.08
N PRO A 493 52.46 22.00 -23.64
CA PRO A 493 53.88 21.74 -23.62
C PRO A 493 54.62 22.95 -24.22
N LYS A 494 55.70 23.37 -23.53
CA LYS A 494 56.59 24.41 -24.05
C LYS A 494 57.02 24.02 -25.47
N PRO A 495 57.09 24.98 -26.41
CA PRO A 495 57.51 24.69 -27.78
C PRO A 495 58.88 23.99 -27.77
N PRO A 496 59.09 23.01 -28.67
CA PRO A 496 60.28 22.16 -28.63
C PRO A 496 61.55 22.98 -28.79
N GLY A 497 62.43 22.89 -27.79
CA GLY A 497 63.83 23.28 -27.93
C GLY A 497 64.57 22.32 -28.87
N PRO A 498 65.77 22.70 -29.34
CA PRO A 498 66.49 21.98 -30.39
C PRO A 498 66.73 20.51 -30.01
N GLU A 499 66.43 19.61 -30.96
CA GLU A 499 66.49 18.15 -30.82
C GLU A 499 67.87 17.67 -30.37
N GLU A 500 67.95 17.05 -29.18
CA GLU A 500 69.05 16.15 -28.86
C GLU A 500 68.83 14.81 -29.58
N ARG A 501 69.79 14.45 -30.44
CA ARG A 501 69.81 13.19 -31.19
C ARG A 501 69.85 12.00 -30.21
N PRO A 502 68.98 10.97 -30.37
CA PRO A 502 69.00 9.79 -29.51
C PRO A 502 70.27 8.94 -29.72
N GLU A 503 70.78 8.37 -28.63
CA GLU A 503 71.91 7.44 -28.63
C GLU A 503 71.59 6.13 -29.38
N VAL A 504 72.61 5.61 -30.08
CA VAL A 504 72.56 4.40 -30.90
C VAL A 504 72.30 3.16 -30.03
N ILE A 505 71.20 2.47 -30.30
CA ILE A 505 70.81 1.21 -29.64
C ILE A 505 71.75 0.08 -30.11
N GLN A 506 72.53 -0.49 -29.19
CA GLN A 506 73.27 -1.73 -29.43
C GLN A 506 72.32 -2.93 -29.54
N GLN A 507 72.55 -3.79 -30.54
CA GLN A 507 71.76 -4.99 -30.78
C GLN A 507 71.91 -6.00 -29.62
N VAL A 508 70.79 -6.37 -29.01
CA VAL A 508 70.68 -7.45 -28.02
C VAL A 508 70.72 -8.80 -28.75
N PRO A 509 71.46 -9.82 -28.26
CA PRO A 509 71.49 -11.14 -28.89
C PRO A 509 70.12 -11.84 -28.81
N PRO A 510 69.77 -12.71 -29.78
CA PRO A 510 68.45 -13.30 -29.88
C PRO A 510 68.11 -14.24 -28.70
N PRO A 511 66.83 -14.36 -28.32
CA PRO A 511 66.41 -15.14 -27.17
C PRO A 511 66.59 -16.65 -27.40
N ILE A 512 66.95 -17.36 -26.33
CA ILE A 512 67.09 -18.82 -26.26
C ILE A 512 65.73 -19.48 -26.59
N PRO A 513 65.68 -20.51 -27.46
CA PRO A 513 64.42 -21.15 -27.84
C PRO A 513 63.74 -21.86 -26.66
N PRO A 514 62.40 -21.89 -26.62
CA PRO A 514 61.64 -22.47 -25.52
C PRO A 514 61.86 -23.98 -25.42
N ASN A 515 61.98 -24.48 -24.18
CA ASN A 515 62.17 -25.90 -23.89
C ASN A 515 60.83 -26.65 -24.05
N TRP A 516 60.54 -27.08 -25.27
CA TRP A 516 59.32 -27.80 -25.67
C TRP A 516 59.03 -29.05 -24.82
N LEU A 517 60.07 -29.71 -24.28
CA LEU A 517 59.93 -30.90 -23.44
C LEU A 517 59.19 -30.62 -22.12
N LEU A 518 59.39 -29.44 -21.52
CA LEU A 518 58.73 -29.03 -20.27
C LEU A 518 57.25 -28.67 -20.49
N ILE A 519 56.93 -28.08 -21.64
CA ILE A 519 55.57 -27.69 -22.02
C ILE A 519 54.74 -28.93 -22.39
N ILE A 520 55.34 -29.89 -23.09
CA ILE A 520 54.68 -31.16 -23.42
C ILE A 520 54.50 -32.02 -22.16
N GLY A 521 55.50 -32.07 -21.26
CA GLY A 521 55.39 -32.81 -20.00
C GLY A 521 54.30 -32.28 -19.06
N SER A 522 54.16 -30.96 -18.95
CA SER A 522 53.15 -30.31 -18.09
C SER A 522 51.73 -30.43 -18.61
N SER A 523 51.53 -30.39 -19.94
CA SER A 523 50.19 -30.54 -20.55
C SER A 523 49.66 -31.98 -20.48
N VAL A 524 50.51 -32.99 -20.66
CA VAL A 524 50.11 -34.40 -20.52
C VAL A 524 49.78 -34.75 -19.07
N GLY A 525 50.54 -34.21 -18.10
CA GLY A 525 50.26 -34.41 -16.68
C GLY A 525 48.92 -33.80 -16.23
N ALA A 526 48.60 -32.58 -16.70
CA ALA A 526 47.33 -31.92 -16.39
C ALA A 526 46.13 -32.67 -17.00
N PHE A 527 46.28 -33.20 -18.22
CA PHE A 527 45.24 -33.99 -18.88
C PHE A 527 44.97 -35.31 -18.15
N LEU A 528 46.02 -36.06 -17.77
CA LEU A 528 45.88 -37.30 -17.01
C LEU A 528 45.24 -37.08 -15.63
N PHE A 529 45.53 -35.96 -14.97
CA PHE A 529 44.91 -35.59 -13.70
C PHE A 529 43.40 -35.33 -13.85
N LEU A 530 42.98 -34.63 -14.91
CA LEU A 530 41.55 -34.42 -15.22
C LEU A 530 40.83 -35.74 -15.53
N CYS A 531 41.46 -36.65 -16.28
CA CYS A 531 40.88 -37.97 -16.53
C CYS A 531 40.69 -38.79 -15.25
N LEU A 532 41.66 -38.76 -14.33
CA LEU A 532 41.56 -39.46 -13.05
C LEU A 532 40.44 -38.89 -12.16
N LEU A 533 40.26 -37.56 -12.13
CA LEU A 533 39.16 -36.92 -11.41
C LEU A 533 37.79 -37.30 -11.98
N ALA A 534 37.66 -37.35 -13.32
CA ALA A 534 36.41 -37.73 -13.98
C ALA A 534 36.05 -39.21 -13.71
N ILE A 535 37.04 -40.11 -13.75
CA ILE A 535 36.84 -41.54 -13.42
C ILE A 535 36.45 -41.69 -11.94
N GLY A 536 37.15 -41.00 -11.03
CA GLY A 536 36.83 -41.00 -9.60
C GLY A 536 35.41 -40.49 -9.31
N TYR A 537 35.00 -39.41 -9.98
CA TYR A 537 33.64 -38.90 -9.88
C TYR A 537 32.60 -39.87 -10.44
N GLY A 538 32.89 -40.54 -11.55
CA GLY A 538 32.03 -41.58 -12.13
C GLY A 538 31.84 -42.78 -11.19
N ILE A 539 32.91 -43.24 -10.54
CA ILE A 539 32.85 -44.34 -9.55
C ILE A 539 32.06 -43.91 -8.31
N TYR A 540 32.28 -42.68 -7.82
CA TYR A 540 31.51 -42.14 -6.71
C TYR A 540 30.02 -42.07 -7.04
N TRP A 541 29.67 -41.48 -8.18
CA TRP A 541 28.28 -41.34 -8.62
C TRP A 541 27.59 -42.68 -8.86
N TYR A 542 28.30 -43.67 -9.40
CA TYR A 542 27.78 -45.03 -9.55
C TYR A 542 27.48 -45.68 -8.19
N ASN A 543 28.37 -45.55 -7.21
CA ASN A 543 28.19 -46.13 -5.88
C ASN A 543 27.15 -45.40 -5.01
N THR A 544 27.00 -44.09 -5.14
CA THR A 544 26.05 -43.32 -4.32
C THR A 544 24.67 -43.16 -4.94
N THR A 545 24.53 -43.22 -6.26
CA THR A 545 23.27 -42.87 -6.93
C THR A 545 22.61 -44.09 -7.57
N ILE A 546 23.36 -44.88 -8.34
CA ILE A 546 22.78 -46.03 -9.06
C ILE A 546 22.50 -47.20 -8.11
N LYS A 547 23.42 -47.51 -7.20
CA LYS A 547 23.26 -48.61 -6.22
C LYS A 547 22.15 -48.41 -5.18
N LEU A 548 21.62 -47.18 -5.05
CA LEU A 548 20.49 -46.85 -4.18
C LEU A 548 19.15 -46.88 -4.93
N LEU A 549 19.17 -46.95 -6.27
CA LEU A 549 18.00 -46.96 -7.15
C LEU A 549 17.71 -48.34 -7.78
N THR A 550 18.55 -49.33 -7.52
CA THR A 550 18.37 -50.77 -7.84
C THR A 550 18.52 -51.59 -6.57
#